data_AF-A0AAD8C6F1-F1
#
_entry.id   AF-A0AAD8C6F1-F1
#
_cell.length_a   1.000
_cell.length_b   1.000
_cell.length_c   1.000
_cell.angle_alpha   90.00
_cell.angle_beta   90.00
_cell.angle_gamma   90.00
#
_symmetry.space_group_name_H-M   'P 1'
#
loop_
_entity.id
_entity.type
_entity.pdbx_description
1 polymer ?
#
loop_
_entity_poly.entity_id
_entity_poly.type
_entity_poly.pdbx_seq_one_letter_code
_entity_poly.pdbx_strand_id
1 'polypeptide(L)'
;MATSLNCQFETLQMIAKRKISVGLNDDNELEISLDVKKLEKKNPTGGDLMAAVLDALDPATRNTISKDARLYHVVNGEENLISREQNIEAVLICFQEPGPFVLKIRYQKTK
;
A
#
# COMPACT_ATOMS: atom_id res chain seq x y z
N MET A 1 32.66 -10.83 -1.99
CA MET A 1 32.78 -9.51 -2.64
C MET A 1 31.38 -9.00 -2.88
N ALA A 2 31.02 -7.88 -2.25
CA ALA A 2 29.82 -7.13 -2.58
C ALA A 2 30.09 -6.36 -3.87
N THR A 3 29.21 -6.43 -4.87
CA THR A 3 29.29 -5.50 -6.01
C THR A 3 27.91 -5.31 -6.63
N SER A 4 27.31 -4.21 -6.20
CA SER A 4 26.55 -3.24 -6.99
C SER A 4 25.14 -3.60 -7.48
N LEU A 5 24.19 -3.01 -6.75
CA LEU A 5 22.89 -2.51 -7.21
C LEU A 5 22.92 -2.08 -8.68
N ASN A 6 22.11 -2.73 -9.51
CA ASN A 6 21.78 -2.28 -10.86
C ASN A 6 20.25 -2.17 -11.00
N CYS A 7 19.63 -1.37 -10.13
CA CYS A 7 18.40 -0.68 -10.52
C CYS A 7 18.83 0.44 -11.46
N GLN A 8 18.88 0.15 -12.76
CA GLN A 8 19.07 1.16 -13.79
C GLN A 8 17.88 2.13 -13.73
N PHE A 9 18.16 3.34 -13.25
CA PHE A 9 17.24 4.48 -13.27
C PHE A 9 17.14 5.01 -14.71
N GLU A 10 16.50 4.27 -15.61
CA GLU A 10 16.09 4.78 -16.91
C GLU A 10 14.62 5.19 -16.83
N THR A 11 14.39 6.49 -16.63
CA THR A 11 13.09 7.17 -16.83
C THR A 11 11.88 6.40 -16.29
N LEU A 12 11.72 6.36 -14.97
CA LEU A 12 10.43 6.08 -14.34
C LEU A 12 9.44 7.16 -14.81
N GLN A 13 8.71 6.88 -15.91
CA GLN A 13 7.44 7.53 -16.15
C GLN A 13 6.63 7.31 -14.88
N MET A 14 6.47 8.39 -14.09
CA MET A 14 5.79 8.37 -12.81
C MET A 14 4.44 7.67 -12.99
N ILE A 15 4.29 6.48 -12.43
CA ILE A 15 3.02 5.77 -12.40
C ILE A 15 2.09 6.62 -11.53
N ALA A 16 1.31 7.51 -12.17
CA ALA A 16 0.44 8.45 -11.45
C ALA A 16 -0.64 7.69 -10.67
N LYS A 17 -1.14 6.60 -11.25
CA LYS A 17 -2.10 5.68 -10.64
C LYS A 17 -1.70 4.25 -10.94
N ARG A 18 -1.66 3.41 -9.91
CA ARG A 18 -1.46 1.96 -10.06
C ARG A 18 -2.67 1.26 -9.49
N LYS A 19 -3.12 0.23 -10.20
CA LYS A 19 -4.10 -0.69 -9.66
C LYS A 19 -3.41 -1.63 -8.69
N ILE A 20 -3.93 -1.70 -7.47
CA ILE A 20 -3.46 -2.60 -6.44
C ILE A 20 -4.61 -3.41 -5.89
N SER A 21 -4.30 -4.61 -5.45
CA SER A 21 -5.27 -5.46 -4.77
C SER A 21 -5.21 -5.17 -3.28
N VAL A 22 -6.36 -4.90 -2.68
CA VAL A 22 -6.51 -4.65 -1.25
C VAL A 22 -7.43 -5.71 -0.67
N GLY A 23 -6.86 -6.63 0.10
CA GLY A 23 -7.62 -7.56 0.93
C GLY A 23 -8.15 -6.87 2.18
N LEU A 24 -9.40 -7.14 2.53
CA LEU A 24 -10.02 -6.64 3.76
C LEU A 24 -10.25 -7.83 4.69
N ASN A 25 -9.52 -7.89 5.81
CA ASN A 25 -9.46 -9.09 6.66
C ASN A 25 -9.09 -10.35 5.86
N ASP A 26 -9.99 -11.34 5.82
CA ASP A 26 -9.90 -12.55 4.99
C ASP A 26 -11.05 -12.61 3.96
N ASP A 27 -11.77 -11.50 3.78
CA ASP A 27 -12.78 -11.35 2.74
C ASP A 27 -12.10 -11.10 1.37
N ASN A 28 -12.91 -10.97 0.31
CA ASN A 28 -12.47 -10.77 -1.07
C ASN A 28 -11.47 -9.62 -1.22
N GLU A 29 -10.44 -9.85 -2.03
CA GLU A 29 -9.52 -8.81 -2.49
C GLU A 29 -10.25 -7.83 -3.43
N LEU A 30 -10.10 -6.54 -3.18
CA LEU A 30 -10.67 -5.47 -3.97
C LEU A 30 -9.58 -4.79 -4.79
N GLU A 31 -9.79 -4.65 -6.09
CA GLU A 31 -8.90 -3.89 -6.94
C GLU A 31 -9.21 -2.39 -6.80
N ILE A 32 -8.28 -1.62 -6.25
CA ILE A 32 -8.40 -0.16 -6.14
C ILE A 32 -7.36 0.54 -7.00
N SER A 33 -7.66 1.75 -7.44
CA SER A 33 -6.69 2.62 -8.10
C SER A 33 -6.09 3.59 -7.09
N LEU A 34 -4.87 3.32 -6.65
CA LEU A 34 -4.15 4.18 -5.72
C LEU A 34 -3.38 5.27 -6.49
N ASP A 35 -3.52 6.51 -6.06
CA ASP A 35 -2.83 7.66 -6.65
C ASP A 35 -1.49 7.89 -5.92
N VAL A 36 -0.39 7.57 -6.60
CA VAL A 36 0.96 7.63 -5.99
C VAL A 36 1.41 9.06 -5.77
N LYS A 37 0.90 10.02 -6.56
CA LYS A 37 1.21 11.45 -6.39
C LYS A 37 0.78 11.97 -5.02
N LYS A 38 -0.30 11.42 -4.44
CA LYS A 38 -0.71 11.76 -3.06
C LYS A 38 0.32 11.31 -2.02
N LEU A 39 1.15 10.32 -2.35
CA LEU A 39 2.19 9.75 -1.51
C LEU A 39 3.58 10.34 -1.80
N GLU A 40 3.74 11.18 -2.83
CA GLU A 40 4.97 11.96 -3.10
C GLU A 40 5.15 13.13 -2.12
N LYS A 41 5.13 12.83 -0.82
CA LYS A 41 5.48 13.76 0.25
C LYS A 41 6.93 13.58 0.65
N LYS A 42 7.52 14.59 1.28
CA LYS A 42 8.93 14.59 1.71
C LYS A 42 9.27 13.48 2.72
N ASN A 43 8.27 12.90 3.38
CA ASN A 43 8.36 11.76 4.31
C ASN A 43 7.01 11.02 4.33
N PRO A 44 6.74 10.10 3.38
CA PRO A 44 5.48 9.37 3.40
C PRO A 44 5.51 8.33 4.51
N THR A 45 4.43 8.25 5.29
CA THR A 45 4.29 7.31 6.40
C THR A 45 3.26 6.22 6.12
N GLY A 46 3.28 5.13 6.89
CA GLY A 46 2.25 4.10 6.81
C GLY A 46 0.83 4.64 7.03
N GLY A 47 0.71 5.70 7.83
CA GLY A 47 -0.53 6.45 8.01
C GLY A 47 -0.99 7.14 6.73
N ASP A 48 -0.07 7.73 5.95
CA ASP A 48 -0.38 8.32 4.64
C ASP A 48 -0.83 7.25 3.64
N LEU A 49 -0.15 6.10 3.59
CA LEU A 49 -0.54 4.97 2.73
C LEU A 49 -1.93 4.46 3.10
N MET A 50 -2.16 4.22 4.39
CA MET A 50 -3.45 3.77 4.90
C MET A 50 -4.56 4.77 4.54
N ALA A 51 -4.33 6.07 4.73
CA ALA A 51 -5.28 7.10 4.37
C ALA A 51 -5.58 7.11 2.86
N ALA A 52 -4.56 6.97 2.01
CA ALA A 52 -4.73 6.90 0.56
C ALA A 52 -5.51 5.64 0.12
N VAL A 53 -5.26 4.49 0.75
CA VAL A 53 -6.02 3.25 0.49
C VAL A 53 -7.47 3.41 0.93
N LEU A 54 -7.72 3.93 2.14
CA LEU A 54 -9.07 4.18 2.64
C LEU A 54 -9.85 5.20 1.81
N ASP A 55 -9.17 6.20 1.25
CA ASP A 55 -9.75 7.21 0.35
C ASP A 55 -10.11 6.62 -1.01
N ALA A 56 -9.36 5.62 -1.47
CA ALA A 56 -9.61 4.90 -2.73
C ALA A 56 -10.65 3.77 -2.60
N LEU A 57 -11.01 3.36 -1.38
CA LEU A 57 -12.07 2.39 -1.11
C LEU A 57 -13.46 3.05 -1.18
N ASP A 58 -14.46 2.26 -1.55
CA ASP A 58 -15.86 2.69 -1.50
C ASP A 58 -16.26 3.17 -0.09
N PRO A 59 -17.10 4.21 0.00
CA PRO A 59 -17.52 4.77 1.28
C PRO A 59 -18.26 3.74 2.15
N ALA A 60 -19.02 2.83 1.55
CA ALA A 60 -19.67 1.72 2.26
C ALA A 60 -18.63 0.84 2.96
N THR A 61 -17.59 0.43 2.23
CA THR A 61 -16.49 -0.39 2.73
C THR A 61 -15.69 0.34 3.80
N ARG A 62 -15.31 1.60 3.55
CA ARG A 62 -14.60 2.46 4.51
C ARG A 62 -15.35 2.60 5.84
N ASN A 63 -16.67 2.71 5.80
CA ASN A 63 -17.49 2.81 7.02
C ASN A 63 -17.54 1.50 7.83
N THR A 64 -17.25 0.35 7.21
CA THR A 64 -17.11 -0.91 7.96
C THR A 64 -15.75 -1.03 8.67
N ILE A 65 -14.75 -0.27 8.23
CA ILE A 65 -13.38 -0.34 8.74
C ILE A 65 -13.27 0.46 10.04
N SER A 66 -12.94 -0.23 11.14
CA SER A 66 -12.73 0.43 12.43
C SER A 66 -11.47 1.31 12.45
N LYS A 67 -11.45 2.30 13.35
CA LYS A 67 -10.34 3.26 13.51
C LYS A 67 -9.01 2.61 13.89
N ASP A 68 -9.03 1.38 14.40
CA ASP A 68 -7.84 0.60 14.78
C ASP A 68 -7.35 -0.33 13.67
N ALA A 69 -7.76 -0.08 12.43
CA ALA A 69 -7.30 -0.84 11.28
C ALA A 69 -5.77 -0.79 11.14
N ARG A 70 -5.20 -1.97 10.82
CA ARG A 70 -3.79 -2.22 10.59
C ARG A 70 -3.56 -2.54 9.12
N LEU A 71 -2.53 -1.93 8.53
CA LEU A 71 -2.17 -2.13 7.14
C LEU A 71 -1.01 -3.12 7.05
N TYR A 72 -1.09 -4.06 6.13
CA TYR A 72 -0.07 -5.04 5.83
C TYR A 72 0.24 -4.99 4.34
N HIS A 73 1.51 -5.21 3.98
CA HIS A 73 1.90 -5.50 2.60
C HIS A 73 2.26 -6.98 2.48
N VAL A 74 1.82 -7.61 1.40
CA VAL A 74 2.12 -9.00 1.12
C VAL A 74 3.29 -9.06 0.15
N VAL A 75 4.40 -9.65 0.59
CA VAL A 75 5.60 -9.84 -0.23
C VAL A 75 5.93 -11.32 -0.24
N ASN A 76 6.01 -11.94 -1.41
CA ASN A 76 6.23 -13.39 -1.56
C ASN A 76 5.26 -14.27 -0.74
N GLY A 77 4.03 -13.79 -0.52
CA GLY A 77 3.01 -14.48 0.29
C GLY A 77 3.09 -14.21 1.79
N GLU A 78 4.07 -13.45 2.27
CA GLU A 78 4.22 -13.09 3.68
C GLU A 78 3.61 -11.72 3.99
N GLU A 79 2.72 -11.67 4.99
CA GLU A 79 2.10 -10.44 5.49
C GLU A 79 3.07 -9.68 6.40
N ASN A 80 3.51 -8.52 5.94
CA ASN A 80 4.40 -7.64 6.69
C ASN A 80 3.60 -6.43 7.19
N LEU A 81 3.65 -6.15 8.49
CA LEU A 81 2.92 -5.03 9.10
C LEU A 81 3.55 -3.69 8.70
N ILE A 82 2.72 -2.77 8.20
CA ILE A 82 3.10 -1.37 7.98
C ILE A 82 2.57 -0.55 9.15
N SER A 83 3.47 -0.12 10.02
CA SER A 83 3.10 0.75 11.14
C SER A 83 2.76 2.17 10.67
N ARG A 84 1.89 2.88 11.37
CA ARG A 84 1.45 4.23 10.97
C ARG A 84 2.59 5.23 10.87
N GLU A 85 3.57 5.12 11.75
CA GLU A 85 4.75 6.00 11.81
C GLU A 85 5.91 5.49 10.96
N GLN A 86 5.79 4.28 10.39
CA GLN A 86 6.83 3.69 9.57
C GLN A 86 6.98 4.49 8.28
N ASN A 87 8.22 4.82 7.93
CA ASN A 87 8.53 5.38 6.63
C ASN A 87 8.26 4.32 5.55
N ILE A 88 7.43 4.67 4.55
CA ILE A 88 7.00 3.77 3.47
C ILE A 88 7.79 3.95 2.17
N GLU A 89 8.88 4.72 2.14
CA GLU A 89 9.67 4.90 0.91
C GLU A 89 10.10 3.55 0.32
N ALA A 90 10.57 2.63 1.15
CA ALA A 90 10.90 1.26 0.71
C ALA A 90 9.68 0.51 0.14
N VAL A 91 8.50 0.70 0.74
CA VAL A 91 7.24 0.09 0.27
C VAL A 91 6.81 0.71 -1.06
N LEU A 92 7.01 2.02 -1.24
CA LEU A 92 6.74 2.74 -2.49
C LEU A 92 7.72 2.35 -3.61
N ILE A 93 8.96 1.97 -3.27
CA ILE A 93 9.89 1.41 -4.26
C ILE A 93 9.39 0.04 -4.73
N CYS A 94 8.96 -0.85 -3.82
CA CYS A 94 8.31 -2.10 -4.20
C CYS A 94 7.01 -1.89 -4.99
N PHE A 95 6.33 -0.76 -4.74
CA PHE A 95 5.18 -0.31 -5.51
C PHE A 95 5.53 0.16 -6.93
N GLN A 96 6.80 0.38 -7.25
CA GLN A 96 7.25 0.69 -8.62
C GLN A 96 7.73 -0.56 -9.37
N GLU A 97 7.99 -1.67 -8.66
CA GLU A 97 8.40 -2.93 -9.29
C GLU A 97 7.27 -3.56 -10.12
N PRO A 98 7.57 -4.15 -11.29
CA PRO A 98 6.57 -4.84 -12.09
C PRO A 98 6.11 -6.12 -11.36
N GLY A 99 4.87 -6.13 -10.87
CA GLY A 99 4.32 -7.28 -10.14
C GLY A 99 2.96 -7.01 -9.49
N PRO A 100 2.26 -8.04 -8.98
CA PRO A 100 1.07 -7.83 -8.18
C PRO A 100 1.47 -7.16 -6.85
N PHE A 101 0.96 -5.96 -6.60
CA PHE A 101 1.14 -5.31 -5.30
C PHE A 101 -0.14 -5.50 -4.49
N VAL A 102 -0.05 -6.27 -3.42
CA VAL A 102 -1.18 -6.64 -2.58
C VAL A 102 -1.01 -6.02 -1.21
N LEU A 103 -1.99 -5.22 -0.80
CA LEU A 103 -2.12 -4.74 0.57
C LEU A 103 -3.24 -5.50 1.27
N LYS A 104 -3.14 -5.64 2.58
CA LYS A 104 -4.21 -6.18 3.41
C LYS A 104 -4.50 -5.24 4.55
N ILE A 105 -5.78 -4.93 4.76
CA ILE A 105 -6.23 -4.17 5.91
C ILE A 105 -6.91 -5.12 6.87
N ARG A 106 -6.34 -5.27 8.08
CA ARG A 106 -6.94 -6.03 9.18
C ARG A 106 -7.63 -5.07 10.15
N TYR A 107 -8.89 -5.32 10.48
CA TYR A 107 -9.68 -4.45 11.38
C TYR A 107 -10.80 -5.23 12.05
N GLN A 108 -11.20 -4.79 13.25
CA GLN A 108 -12.40 -5.31 13.90
C GLN A 108 -13.64 -4.74 13.20
N LYS A 109 -14.54 -5.59 12.70
CA LYS A 109 -15.81 -5.15 12.11
C LYS A 109 -16.63 -4.43 13.19
N THR A 110 -17.00 -3.18 12.93
CA THR A 110 -17.91 -2.44 13.82
C THR A 110 -19.27 -3.13 13.78
N LYS A 111 -19.74 -3.60 14.94
CA LYS A 111 -20.90 -4.48 15.10
C LYS A 111 -22.22 -3.76 14.92
#